data_AF-A0A2G9H4Z7-F1
#
_entry.id   AF-A0A2G9H4Z7-F1
#
_cell.length_a   1.000
_cell.length_b   1.000
_cell.length_c   1.000
_cell.angle_alpha   90.00
_cell.angle_beta   90.00
_cell.angle_gamma   90.00
#
_symmetry.space_group_name_H-M   'P 1'
#
loop_
_entity.id
_entity.type
_entity.pdbx_description
1 polymer ?
#
loop_
_entity_poly.entity_id
_entity_poly.type
_entity_poly.pdbx_seq_one_letter_code
_entity_poly.pdbx_strand_id
1 'polypeptide(L)'
;MATKPGFLTDWPWKHLGSFKYIILAPWAIQSIYSLATKGKNQRDYTNLLIIPFLLSRALHNQIWISISRHRTAKGNNRIVDRSIEFEQVDRESNWDDQILLNGILFYLFNTTMAKASFLPTWRTDGVVITILLHAGPVEYLYYWLHRALHHHYLYSRYHSHHHSSIVTEPITSVIHPFAEHMAYFLLFSIPLLGTVLTGTASLVSLFGYITYIDLMNNMGHCNFELIPKWAFSIFPPLKYLMYTPSFHSLHHTQFRTNYSLFMPFYDYIHGTMDKTTDALYETSLERQEDSPDVVHLTHLTTPESIFHLQVGFASFASRPQSSSIWYMWLMWPITCWSMMLNFIYGGTFIVERNLFNKLKLQSWAIPRYSLQYSLKWQGEAINGLIEEAILEAEAGGAKVLSLGLLNQGEELNRNGALFIERHPKLTTKIVDGSCLAVAVVLNSIPKGTTEVLFRGALSKIAHAIVSALCHQGIQVATFYENEKLKLSATSQGKVVLSKSFTQKVSINMSLELG
;
A
#
# COMPACT_ATOMS: atom_id res chain seq x y z
N MET A 1 1.32 -19.77 -5.48
CA MET A 1 2.02 -20.87 -4.79
C MET A 1 3.23 -21.29 -5.60
N ALA A 2 4.17 -22.04 -5.01
CA ALA A 2 5.29 -22.60 -5.75
C ALA A 2 4.79 -23.45 -6.93
N THR A 3 5.58 -23.51 -8.01
CA THR A 3 5.17 -24.19 -9.26
C THR A 3 4.85 -25.69 -9.07
N LYS A 4 5.52 -26.34 -8.10
CA LYS A 4 5.28 -27.74 -7.70
C LYS A 4 5.37 -27.84 -6.18
N PRO A 5 4.32 -27.54 -5.41
CA PRO A 5 4.39 -27.43 -3.94
C PRO A 5 5.12 -28.61 -3.26
N GLY A 6 6.08 -28.31 -2.40
CA GLY A 6 6.80 -29.30 -1.59
C GLY A 6 6.07 -29.70 -0.30
N PHE A 7 6.70 -30.59 0.49
CA PHE A 7 6.25 -30.91 1.84
C PHE A 7 6.28 -29.65 2.73
N LEU A 8 5.26 -29.47 3.58
CA LEU A 8 5.10 -28.28 4.43
C LEU A 8 5.12 -26.96 3.64
N THR A 9 4.46 -26.92 2.48
CA THR A 9 4.28 -25.67 1.72
C THR A 9 3.36 -24.70 2.46
N ASP A 10 2.23 -25.21 2.93
CA ASP A 10 1.19 -24.40 3.59
C ASP A 10 1.50 -24.18 5.08
N TRP A 11 1.11 -23.00 5.56
CA TRP A 11 1.18 -22.65 6.97
C TRP A 11 0.22 -23.52 7.80
N PRO A 12 0.59 -23.95 9.02
CA PRO A 12 -0.25 -24.84 9.84
C PRO A 12 -1.66 -24.29 10.12
N TRP A 13 -1.81 -22.98 10.19
CA TRP A 13 -3.07 -22.28 10.46
C TRP A 13 -3.73 -21.68 9.22
N LYS A 14 -3.32 -22.05 8.01
CA LYS A 14 -3.92 -21.55 6.76
C LYS A 14 -5.45 -21.71 6.75
N HIS A 15 -5.96 -22.82 7.30
CA HIS A 15 -7.38 -23.12 7.39
C HIS A 15 -8.17 -22.17 8.34
N LEU A 16 -7.49 -21.45 9.25
CA LEU A 16 -8.13 -20.47 10.13
C LEU A 16 -8.42 -19.14 9.43
N GLY A 17 -7.80 -18.88 8.27
CA GLY A 17 -7.94 -17.61 7.56
C GLY A 17 -7.72 -16.42 8.49
N SER A 18 -8.66 -15.47 8.50
CA SER A 18 -8.61 -14.27 9.35
C SER A 18 -8.69 -14.55 10.87
N PHE A 19 -9.01 -15.77 11.31
CA PHE A 19 -9.05 -16.14 12.73
C PHE A 19 -7.70 -16.56 13.29
N LYS A 20 -6.65 -16.66 12.47
CA LYS A 20 -5.30 -17.12 12.87
C LYS A 20 -4.71 -16.39 14.09
N TYR A 21 -5.09 -15.13 14.34
CA TYR A 21 -4.61 -14.36 15.50
C TYR A 21 -5.04 -14.96 16.85
N ILE A 22 -6.09 -15.79 16.89
CA ILE A 22 -6.53 -16.47 18.12
C ILE A 22 -5.45 -17.40 18.70
N ILE A 23 -4.51 -17.85 17.87
CA ILE A 23 -3.40 -18.71 18.28
C ILE A 23 -2.58 -18.06 19.39
N LEU A 24 -2.39 -16.73 19.35
CA LEU A 24 -1.62 -16.00 20.37
C LEU A 24 -2.43 -15.67 21.64
N ALA A 25 -3.75 -15.89 21.65
CA ALA A 25 -4.63 -15.50 22.75
C ALA A 25 -4.23 -16.12 24.11
N PRO A 26 -3.89 -17.43 24.22
CA PRO A 26 -3.51 -18.02 25.51
C PRO A 26 -2.29 -17.32 26.14
N TRP A 27 -1.27 -17.03 25.33
CA TRP A 27 -0.07 -16.36 25.80
C TRP A 27 -0.31 -14.88 26.13
N ALA A 28 -1.13 -14.18 25.33
CA ALA A 28 -1.52 -12.81 25.63
C ALA A 28 -2.28 -12.71 26.96
N ILE A 29 -3.23 -13.62 27.20
CA ILE A 29 -3.97 -13.72 28.47
C ILE A 29 -3.00 -13.98 29.62
N GLN A 30 -2.06 -14.90 29.46
CA GLN A 30 -1.05 -15.21 30.48
C GLN A 30 -0.15 -14.01 30.79
N SER A 31 0.34 -13.28 29.78
CA SER A 31 1.15 -12.07 29.96
C SER A 31 0.36 -10.98 30.71
N ILE A 32 -0.89 -10.74 30.34
CA ILE A 32 -1.77 -9.77 31.02
C ILE A 32 -2.03 -10.19 32.47
N TYR A 33 -2.35 -11.46 32.69
CA TYR A 33 -2.57 -12.01 34.03
C TYR A 33 -1.31 -11.85 34.91
N SER A 34 -0.12 -12.14 34.35
CA SER A 34 1.15 -11.96 35.05
C SER A 34 1.42 -10.48 35.38
N LEU A 35 1.03 -9.55 34.51
CA LEU A 35 1.15 -8.12 34.76
C LEU A 35 0.25 -7.67 35.92
N ALA A 36 -0.99 -8.20 35.98
CA ALA A 36 -1.97 -7.85 36.99
C ALA A 36 -1.67 -8.46 38.37
N THR A 37 -1.09 -9.65 38.42
CA THR A 37 -0.93 -10.43 39.66
C THR A 37 0.47 -10.38 40.28
N LYS A 38 1.53 -10.21 39.48
CA LYS A 38 2.91 -10.23 39.99
C LYS A 38 3.43 -8.84 40.36
N GLY A 39 4.17 -8.77 41.47
CA GLY A 39 4.91 -7.58 41.90
C GLY A 39 6.03 -7.22 40.91
N LYS A 40 6.46 -5.95 40.88
CA LYS A 40 7.42 -5.41 39.88
C LYS A 40 8.69 -6.28 39.72
N ASN A 41 9.26 -6.77 40.81
CA ASN A 41 10.51 -7.55 40.81
C ASN A 41 10.33 -9.02 40.35
N GLN A 42 9.09 -9.48 40.15
CA GLN A 42 8.77 -10.83 39.70
C GLN A 42 8.28 -10.86 38.23
N ARG A 43 8.28 -9.70 37.56
CA ARG A 43 7.81 -9.56 36.18
C ARG A 43 8.94 -9.89 35.21
N ASP A 44 8.68 -10.83 34.32
CA ASP A 44 9.56 -11.09 33.18
C ASP A 44 9.22 -10.12 32.05
N TYR A 45 10.01 -9.06 31.92
CA TYR A 45 9.84 -8.07 30.85
C TYR A 45 10.10 -8.67 29.46
N THR A 46 10.85 -9.76 29.36
CA THR A 46 11.05 -10.50 28.10
C THR A 46 9.71 -11.01 27.59
N ASN A 47 8.94 -11.68 28.46
CA ASN A 47 7.60 -12.19 28.15
C ASN A 47 6.60 -11.07 27.87
N LEU A 48 6.56 -10.05 28.74
CA LEU A 48 5.58 -8.97 28.66
C LEU A 48 5.72 -8.11 27.40
N LEU A 49 6.94 -7.99 26.86
CA LEU A 49 7.22 -7.18 25.67
C LEU A 49 6.98 -7.93 24.35
N ILE A 50 6.69 -9.23 24.35
CA ILE A 50 6.47 -10.00 23.11
C ILE A 50 5.34 -9.39 22.28
N ILE A 51 4.12 -9.23 22.82
CA ILE A 51 3.00 -8.68 22.07
C ILE A 51 3.26 -7.23 21.59
N PRO A 52 3.69 -6.29 22.46
CA PRO A 52 4.10 -4.96 21.99
C PRO A 52 5.14 -5.00 20.87
N PHE A 53 6.12 -5.91 20.96
CA PHE A 53 7.13 -6.09 19.93
C PHE A 53 6.53 -6.60 18.61
N LEU A 54 5.66 -7.61 18.63
CA LEU A 54 4.99 -8.10 17.42
C LEU A 54 4.15 -7.01 16.74
N LEU A 55 3.44 -6.19 17.53
CA LEU A 55 2.69 -5.04 17.01
C LEU A 55 3.63 -4.00 16.39
N SER A 56 4.78 -3.74 17.02
CA SER A 56 5.80 -2.83 16.47
C SER A 56 6.35 -3.33 15.13
N ARG A 57 6.53 -4.65 14.98
CA ARG A 57 6.95 -5.27 13.72
C ARG A 57 5.89 -5.13 12.63
N ALA A 58 4.62 -5.36 12.97
CA ALA A 58 3.51 -5.19 12.02
C ALA A 58 3.43 -3.74 11.53
N LEU A 59 3.54 -2.77 12.45
CA LEU A 59 3.57 -1.34 12.13
C LEU A 59 4.78 -0.98 11.27
N HIS A 60 5.98 -1.47 11.62
CA HIS A 60 7.21 -1.24 10.88
C HIS A 60 7.08 -1.71 9.42
N ASN A 61 6.59 -2.93 9.20
CA ASN A 61 6.33 -3.45 7.85
C ASN A 61 5.31 -2.60 7.09
N GLN A 62 4.19 -2.23 7.73
CA GLN A 62 3.17 -1.39 7.10
C GLN A 62 3.71 -0.01 6.70
N ILE A 63 4.56 0.62 7.53
CA ILE A 63 5.21 1.89 7.19
C ILE A 63 6.07 1.73 5.93
N TRP A 64 6.87 0.67 5.86
CA TRP A 64 7.69 0.38 4.69
C TRP A 64 6.84 0.14 3.43
N ILE A 65 5.75 -0.62 3.52
CA ILE A 65 4.80 -0.83 2.41
C ILE A 65 4.27 0.52 1.92
N SER A 66 3.81 1.38 2.83
CA SER A 66 3.28 2.70 2.50
C SER A 66 4.32 3.59 1.81
N ILE A 67 5.55 3.63 2.34
CA ILE A 67 6.65 4.40 1.73
C ILE A 67 6.99 3.83 0.34
N SER A 68 7.12 2.51 0.22
CA SER A 68 7.42 1.80 -1.02
C SER A 68 6.39 2.09 -2.12
N ARG A 69 5.10 1.98 -1.80
CA ARG A 69 4.01 2.26 -2.74
C ARG A 69 3.98 3.72 -3.18
N HIS A 70 4.11 4.65 -2.24
CA HIS A 70 4.14 6.07 -2.55
C HIS A 70 5.33 6.44 -3.45
N ARG A 71 6.54 5.96 -3.12
CA ARG A 71 7.75 6.19 -3.93
C ARG A 71 7.64 5.55 -5.31
N THR A 72 7.11 4.33 -5.39
CA THR A 72 6.91 3.63 -6.66
C THR A 72 5.90 4.35 -7.56
N ALA A 73 4.82 4.88 -6.98
CA ALA A 73 3.80 5.65 -7.70
C ALA A 73 4.38 6.97 -8.25
N LYS A 74 5.23 7.64 -7.46
CA LYS A 74 5.95 8.86 -7.85
C LYS A 74 7.00 8.61 -8.95
N GLY A 75 7.67 7.45 -8.90
CA GLY A 75 8.55 6.95 -9.95
C GLY A 75 10.01 7.40 -9.86
N ASN A 76 10.34 8.37 -9.01
CA ASN A 76 11.72 8.73 -8.75
C ASN A 76 12.45 7.61 -8.01
N ASN A 77 13.70 7.39 -8.42
CA ASN A 77 14.53 6.31 -7.89
C ASN A 77 13.97 4.89 -8.08
N ARG A 78 12.90 4.71 -8.88
CA ARG A 78 12.27 3.39 -9.07
C ARG A 78 13.20 2.44 -9.83
N ILE A 79 13.29 1.20 -9.33
CA ILE A 79 14.18 0.18 -9.87
C ILE A 79 13.48 -0.61 -10.98
N VAL A 80 12.39 -1.31 -10.68
CA VAL A 80 11.61 -2.09 -11.65
C VAL A 80 10.41 -1.27 -12.13
N ASP A 81 10.34 -1.06 -13.45
CA ASP A 81 9.24 -0.34 -14.10
C ASP A 81 8.15 -1.28 -14.61
N ARG A 82 7.45 -1.92 -13.69
CA ARG A 82 6.27 -2.76 -13.95
C ARG A 82 5.20 -2.51 -12.89
N SER A 83 3.95 -2.75 -13.25
CA SER A 83 2.85 -2.71 -12.29
C SER A 83 2.85 -3.97 -11.42
N ILE A 84 2.30 -3.86 -10.21
CA ILE A 84 2.03 -5.02 -9.36
C ILE A 84 0.73 -5.65 -9.84
N GLU A 85 0.76 -6.93 -10.16
CA GLU A 85 -0.41 -7.68 -10.64
C GLU A 85 -1.31 -8.11 -9.48
N PHE A 86 -2.61 -8.27 -9.73
CA PHE A 86 -3.59 -8.67 -8.72
C PHE A 86 -3.23 -10.01 -8.07
N GLU A 87 -2.75 -10.98 -8.85
CA GLU A 87 -2.32 -12.27 -8.32
C GLU A 87 -1.12 -12.15 -7.39
N GLN A 88 -0.28 -11.12 -7.55
CA GLN A 88 0.80 -10.86 -6.59
C GLN A 88 0.21 -10.33 -5.28
N VAL A 89 -0.64 -9.30 -5.32
CA VAL A 89 -1.28 -8.74 -4.13
C VAL A 89 -1.98 -9.82 -3.30
N ASP A 90 -2.71 -10.73 -3.96
CA ASP A 90 -3.40 -11.83 -3.28
C ASP A 90 -2.45 -12.82 -2.62
N ARG A 91 -1.33 -13.16 -3.27
CA ARG A 91 -0.31 -14.07 -2.71
C ARG A 91 0.37 -13.48 -1.47
N GLU A 92 0.62 -12.17 -1.50
CA GLU A 92 1.36 -11.48 -0.43
C GLU A 92 0.46 -11.03 0.73
N SER A 93 -0.85 -11.24 0.63
CA SER A 93 -1.85 -10.84 1.63
C SER A 93 -1.68 -11.43 3.03
N ASN A 94 -0.98 -12.58 3.16
CA ASN A 94 -0.76 -13.28 4.43
C ASN A 94 0.67 -13.11 4.98
N TRP A 95 1.35 -12.01 4.63
CA TRP A 95 2.70 -11.71 5.09
C TRP A 95 2.87 -11.69 6.62
N ASP A 96 1.77 -11.49 7.36
CA ASP A 96 1.71 -11.45 8.82
C ASP A 96 1.79 -12.84 9.48
N ASP A 97 1.72 -13.94 8.72
CA ASP A 97 1.93 -15.31 9.24
C ASP A 97 3.29 -15.46 9.95
N GLN A 98 4.33 -14.82 9.42
CA GLN A 98 5.65 -14.81 10.04
C GLN A 98 5.67 -14.12 11.43
N ILE A 99 4.84 -13.10 11.63
CA ILE A 99 4.76 -12.38 12.91
C ILE A 99 4.12 -13.30 13.95
N LEU A 100 3.07 -14.01 13.58
CA LEU A 100 2.41 -14.99 14.44
C LEU A 100 3.36 -16.11 14.84
N LEU A 101 4.09 -16.66 13.87
CA LEU A 101 5.09 -17.69 14.11
C LEU A 101 6.17 -17.23 15.09
N ASN A 102 6.75 -16.05 14.87
CA ASN A 102 7.74 -15.48 15.77
C ASN A 102 7.16 -15.27 17.18
N GLY A 103 5.90 -14.86 17.29
CA GLY A 103 5.20 -14.75 18.57
C GLY A 103 5.14 -16.08 19.32
N ILE A 104 4.69 -17.14 18.65
CA ILE A 104 4.63 -18.50 19.20
C ILE A 104 6.02 -18.93 19.69
N LEU A 105 7.04 -18.72 18.86
CA LEU A 105 8.40 -19.15 19.15
C LEU A 105 9.01 -18.34 20.29
N PHE A 106 8.83 -17.02 20.35
CA PHE A 106 9.29 -16.22 21.48
C PHE A 106 8.68 -16.67 22.80
N TYR A 107 7.37 -16.93 22.81
CA TYR A 107 6.71 -17.46 24.00
C TYR A 107 7.20 -18.86 24.36
N LEU A 108 7.37 -19.74 23.38
CA LEU A 108 7.88 -21.09 23.59
C LEU A 108 9.30 -21.05 24.18
N PHE A 109 10.22 -20.29 23.59
CA PHE A 109 11.59 -20.17 24.08
C PHE A 109 11.65 -19.52 25.45
N ASN A 110 10.89 -18.45 25.68
CA ASN A 110 10.83 -17.79 26.97
C ASN A 110 10.31 -18.71 28.09
N THR A 111 9.35 -19.58 27.80
CA THR A 111 8.74 -20.49 28.79
C THR A 111 9.53 -21.78 28.99
N THR A 112 10.21 -22.29 27.96
CA THR A 112 10.93 -23.58 28.01
C THR A 112 12.41 -23.43 28.34
N MET A 113 13.03 -22.29 28.04
CA MET A 113 14.44 -22.03 28.34
C MET A 113 14.58 -20.98 29.44
N ALA A 114 14.95 -21.42 30.65
CA ALA A 114 15.13 -20.51 31.78
C ALA A 114 16.10 -19.33 31.47
N LYS A 115 17.16 -19.58 30.70
CA LYS A 115 18.12 -18.55 30.24
C LYS A 115 17.54 -17.51 29.27
N ALA A 116 16.36 -17.74 28.70
CA ALA A 116 15.66 -16.84 27.79
C ALA A 116 14.53 -16.04 28.50
N SER A 117 14.48 -16.12 29.82
CA SER A 117 13.56 -15.35 30.67
C SER A 117 14.33 -14.38 31.55
N PHE A 118 13.68 -13.30 31.98
CA PHE A 118 14.26 -12.27 32.84
C PHE A 118 15.56 -11.66 32.29
N LEU A 119 15.62 -11.43 30.98
CA LEU A 119 16.79 -10.85 30.34
C LEU A 119 17.03 -9.42 30.86
N PRO A 120 18.30 -9.02 31.08
CA PRO A 120 18.63 -7.63 31.37
C PRO A 120 18.29 -6.74 30.17
N THR A 121 18.04 -5.45 30.42
CA THR A 121 17.69 -4.50 29.36
C THR A 121 18.79 -4.37 28.32
N TRP A 122 20.05 -4.25 28.75
CA TRP A 122 21.20 -4.01 27.88
C TRP A 122 22.42 -4.83 28.29
N ARG A 123 23.15 -5.35 27.29
CA ARG A 123 24.45 -6.00 27.45
C ARG A 123 25.32 -5.79 26.22
N THR A 124 26.42 -5.05 26.37
CA THR A 124 27.32 -4.70 25.26
C THR A 124 28.01 -5.93 24.66
N ASP A 125 28.44 -6.88 25.49
CA ASP A 125 29.07 -8.13 25.04
C ASP A 125 28.09 -8.98 24.20
N GLY A 126 26.83 -9.05 24.62
CA GLY A 126 25.74 -9.67 23.86
C GLY A 126 25.54 -9.04 22.50
N VAL A 127 25.47 -7.71 22.44
CA VAL A 127 25.30 -6.95 21.18
C VAL A 127 26.46 -7.22 20.22
N VAL A 128 27.70 -7.20 20.71
CA VAL A 128 28.88 -7.51 19.87
C VAL A 128 28.83 -8.95 19.36
N ILE A 129 28.51 -9.92 20.22
CA ILE A 129 28.36 -11.33 19.82
C ILE A 129 27.26 -11.47 18.76
N THR A 130 26.11 -10.79 18.92
CA THR A 130 25.03 -10.80 17.92
C THR A 130 25.51 -10.30 16.56
N ILE A 131 26.23 -9.18 16.51
CA ILE A 131 26.77 -8.61 15.26
C ILE A 131 27.74 -9.58 14.60
N LEU A 132 28.68 -10.16 15.36
CA LEU A 132 29.68 -11.09 14.83
C LEU A 132 29.05 -12.40 14.33
N LEU A 133 28.09 -12.96 15.07
CA LEU A 133 27.36 -14.16 14.66
C LEU A 133 26.50 -13.92 13.43
N HIS A 134 25.95 -12.72 13.28
CA HIS A 134 25.22 -12.34 12.08
C HIS A 134 26.15 -12.19 10.87
N ALA A 135 27.14 -11.28 10.96
CA ALA A 135 28.03 -10.95 9.85
C ALA A 135 28.88 -12.14 9.35
N GLY A 136 29.21 -13.08 10.24
CA GLY A 136 29.94 -14.30 9.89
C GLY A 136 28.99 -15.47 9.60
N PRO A 137 28.69 -16.31 10.60
CA PRO A 137 27.92 -17.54 10.40
C PRO A 137 26.60 -17.39 9.67
N VAL A 138 25.76 -16.42 10.04
CA VAL A 138 24.41 -16.29 9.45
C VAL A 138 24.50 -15.92 7.97
N GLU A 139 25.27 -14.89 7.62
CA GLU A 139 25.44 -14.46 6.23
C GLU A 139 26.04 -15.57 5.35
N TYR A 140 27.08 -16.25 5.85
CA TYR A 140 27.70 -17.36 5.11
C TYR A 140 26.75 -18.53 4.88
N LEU A 141 26.04 -18.96 5.92
CA LEU A 141 25.08 -20.06 5.83
C LEU A 141 23.87 -19.68 4.98
N TYR A 142 23.40 -18.43 5.06
CA TYR A 142 22.33 -17.92 4.20
C TYR A 142 22.74 -18.01 2.74
N TYR A 143 23.92 -17.50 2.37
CA TYR A 143 24.39 -17.48 1.00
C TYR A 143 24.32 -18.88 0.35
N TRP A 144 24.78 -19.91 1.06
CA TRP A 144 24.72 -21.29 0.58
C TRP A 144 23.31 -21.88 0.58
N LEU A 145 22.51 -21.62 1.62
CA LEU A 145 21.11 -22.04 1.67
C LEU A 145 20.32 -21.44 0.49
N HIS A 146 20.46 -20.15 0.27
CA HIS A 146 19.79 -19.42 -0.80
C HIS A 146 20.21 -19.93 -2.18
N ARG A 147 21.52 -20.12 -2.40
CA ARG A 147 22.01 -20.73 -3.63
C ARG A 147 21.49 -22.16 -3.85
N ALA A 148 21.35 -22.95 -2.78
CA ALA A 148 20.75 -24.28 -2.86
C ALA A 148 19.25 -24.21 -3.18
N LEU A 149 18.52 -23.24 -2.63
CA LEU A 149 17.10 -23.00 -2.95
C LEU A 149 16.89 -22.64 -4.43
N HIS A 150 17.89 -22.07 -5.10
CA HIS A 150 17.88 -21.84 -6.56
C HIS A 150 18.23 -23.07 -7.41
N HIS A 151 18.58 -24.20 -6.79
CA HIS A 151 18.65 -25.46 -7.50
C HIS A 151 17.26 -25.90 -7.96
N HIS A 152 17.12 -26.33 -9.22
CA HIS A 152 15.84 -26.59 -9.89
C HIS A 152 14.79 -27.36 -9.05
N TYR A 153 15.24 -28.35 -8.27
CA TYR A 153 14.38 -29.14 -7.40
C TYR A 153 13.75 -28.31 -6.28
N LEU A 154 14.57 -27.57 -5.51
CA LEU A 154 14.12 -26.74 -4.40
C LEU A 154 13.42 -25.48 -4.90
N TYR A 155 13.90 -24.89 -6.00
CA TYR A 155 13.30 -23.71 -6.60
C TYR A 155 11.84 -23.96 -6.97
N SER A 156 11.57 -25.02 -7.74
CA SER A 156 10.20 -25.34 -8.17
C SER A 156 9.24 -25.60 -7.00
N ARG A 157 9.74 -26.09 -5.86
CA ARG A 157 8.94 -26.50 -4.69
C ARG A 157 8.74 -25.44 -3.63
N TYR A 158 9.73 -24.58 -3.47
CA TYR A 158 9.81 -23.65 -2.35
C TYR A 158 10.01 -22.23 -2.87
N HIS A 159 11.18 -21.95 -3.41
CA HIS A 159 11.65 -20.59 -3.65
C HIS A 159 11.01 -19.87 -4.86
N SER A 160 10.44 -20.62 -5.82
CA SER A 160 9.68 -20.04 -6.94
C SER A 160 8.44 -19.29 -6.49
N HIS A 161 7.92 -19.58 -5.28
CA HIS A 161 6.80 -18.80 -4.73
C HIS A 161 7.22 -17.37 -4.41
N HIS A 162 8.39 -17.18 -3.81
CA HIS A 162 8.96 -15.87 -3.51
C HIS A 162 9.31 -15.11 -4.79
N HIS A 163 9.99 -15.79 -5.74
CA HIS A 163 10.36 -15.22 -7.04
C HIS A 163 9.21 -14.96 -8.01
N SER A 164 8.00 -15.43 -7.69
CA SER A 164 6.81 -15.06 -8.46
C SER A 164 6.47 -13.57 -8.32
N SER A 165 7.01 -12.90 -7.30
CA SER A 165 6.91 -11.46 -7.10
C SER A 165 8.13 -10.76 -7.70
N ILE A 166 8.01 -10.36 -8.97
CA ILE A 166 9.09 -9.70 -9.73
C ILE A 166 9.21 -8.22 -9.33
N VAL A 167 8.07 -7.54 -9.15
CA VAL A 167 8.03 -6.19 -8.59
C VAL A 167 7.95 -6.35 -7.09
N THR A 168 9.09 -6.38 -6.40
CA THR A 168 9.11 -6.62 -4.97
C THR A 168 8.38 -5.51 -4.20
N GLU A 169 7.63 -5.90 -3.18
CA GLU A 169 7.20 -5.01 -2.10
C GLU A 169 7.96 -5.40 -0.82
N PRO A 170 8.09 -4.53 0.20
CA PRO A 170 8.79 -4.85 1.44
C PRO A 170 8.38 -6.20 2.04
N ILE A 171 7.08 -6.52 1.98
CA ILE A 171 6.52 -7.78 2.46
C ILE A 171 6.90 -9.01 1.62
N THR A 172 7.28 -8.86 0.36
CA THR A 172 7.77 -9.97 -0.48
C THR A 172 8.91 -10.73 0.21
N SER A 173 9.71 -10.03 1.02
CA SER A 173 10.82 -10.60 1.82
C SER A 173 10.39 -11.72 2.78
N VAL A 174 9.12 -11.78 3.17
CA VAL A 174 8.60 -12.81 4.09
C VAL A 174 7.63 -13.79 3.42
N ILE A 175 7.35 -13.61 2.13
CA ILE A 175 6.45 -14.48 1.35
C ILE A 175 7.20 -15.72 0.89
N HIS A 176 7.16 -16.73 1.75
CA HIS A 176 7.80 -18.02 1.53
C HIS A 176 6.86 -19.14 1.97
N PRO A 177 6.97 -20.34 1.36
CA PRO A 177 6.33 -21.54 1.91
C PRO A 177 6.82 -21.84 3.32
N PHE A 178 5.97 -22.47 4.14
CA PHE A 178 6.23 -22.64 5.57
C PHE A 178 7.57 -23.35 5.86
N ALA A 179 7.91 -24.42 5.13
CA ALA A 179 9.17 -25.13 5.28
C ALA A 179 10.41 -24.25 5.05
N GLU A 180 10.38 -23.42 4.01
CA GLU A 180 11.46 -22.50 3.69
C GLU A 180 11.58 -21.41 4.76
N HIS A 181 10.45 -20.89 5.21
CA HIS A 181 10.41 -19.92 6.29
C HIS A 181 10.98 -20.49 7.61
N MET A 182 10.75 -21.79 7.89
CA MET A 182 11.36 -22.46 9.03
C MET A 182 12.88 -22.63 8.90
N ALA A 183 13.39 -22.89 7.70
CA ALA A 183 14.83 -22.92 7.45
C ALA A 183 15.48 -21.55 7.73
N TYR A 184 14.85 -20.46 7.26
CA TYR A 184 15.31 -19.11 7.58
C TYR A 184 15.21 -18.78 9.07
N PHE A 185 14.12 -19.17 9.74
CA PHE A 185 14.00 -18.97 11.18
C PHE A 185 15.14 -19.66 11.96
N LEU A 186 15.42 -20.93 11.65
CA LEU A 186 16.51 -21.67 12.30
C LEU A 186 17.85 -20.97 12.09
N LEU A 187 18.11 -20.50 10.88
CA LEU A 187 19.30 -19.73 10.55
C LEU A 187 19.38 -18.41 11.33
N PHE A 188 18.31 -17.62 11.34
CA PHE A 188 18.26 -16.35 12.07
C PHE A 188 18.23 -16.52 13.60
N SER A 189 17.91 -17.71 14.10
CA SER A 189 17.98 -18.01 15.53
C SER A 189 19.42 -18.13 16.06
N ILE A 190 20.43 -18.28 15.18
CA ILE A 190 21.83 -18.49 15.58
C ILE A 190 22.34 -17.39 16.53
N PRO A 191 22.22 -16.08 16.23
CA PRO A 191 22.71 -15.04 17.15
C PRO A 191 21.90 -14.96 18.45
N LEU A 192 20.60 -15.26 18.39
CA LEU A 192 19.72 -15.26 19.56
C LEU A 192 20.08 -16.40 20.50
N LEU A 193 20.14 -17.63 19.99
CA LEU A 193 20.51 -18.81 20.76
C LEU A 193 21.95 -18.71 21.25
N GLY A 194 22.87 -18.21 20.42
CA GLY A 194 24.27 -17.98 20.80
C GLY A 194 24.36 -17.14 22.07
N THR A 195 23.72 -15.96 22.08
CA THR A 195 23.74 -15.05 23.24
C THR A 195 23.00 -15.60 24.47
N VAL A 196 21.92 -16.35 24.28
CA VAL A 196 21.21 -17.03 25.39
C VAL A 196 22.09 -18.12 26.00
N LEU A 197 22.77 -18.93 25.18
CA LEU A 197 23.61 -20.02 25.65
C LEU A 197 24.85 -19.52 26.39
N THR A 198 25.46 -18.42 25.91
CA THR A 198 26.61 -17.75 26.56
C THR A 198 26.21 -16.86 27.74
N GLY A 199 24.91 -16.68 28.01
CA GLY A 199 24.43 -15.83 29.11
C GLY A 199 24.66 -14.33 28.88
N THR A 200 24.80 -13.92 27.62
CA THR A 200 25.05 -12.53 27.22
C THR A 200 23.83 -11.86 26.57
N ALA A 201 22.71 -12.57 26.43
CA ALA A 201 21.47 -12.02 25.88
C ALA A 201 20.94 -10.82 26.67
N SER A 202 20.31 -9.88 25.96
CA SER A 202 19.60 -8.73 26.53
C SER A 202 18.38 -8.37 25.70
N LEU A 203 17.40 -7.69 26.30
CA LEU A 203 16.15 -7.30 25.64
C LEU A 203 16.39 -6.46 24.38
N VAL A 204 17.26 -5.45 24.49
CA VAL A 204 17.56 -4.56 23.36
C VAL A 204 18.31 -5.30 22.24
N SER A 205 19.22 -6.22 22.58
CA SER A 205 19.91 -7.03 21.55
C SER A 205 18.95 -7.97 20.83
N LEU A 206 18.04 -8.63 21.56
CA LEU A 206 17.05 -9.56 21.00
C LEU A 206 16.09 -8.85 20.03
N PHE A 207 15.38 -7.82 20.51
CA PHE A 207 14.41 -7.10 19.69
C PHE A 207 15.07 -6.22 18.63
N GLY A 208 16.22 -5.63 18.94
CA GLY A 208 17.01 -4.84 18.00
C GLY A 208 17.52 -5.66 16.84
N TYR A 209 17.99 -6.88 17.08
CA TYR A 209 18.43 -7.78 16.01
C TYR A 209 17.30 -8.13 15.04
N ILE A 210 16.13 -8.51 15.56
CA ILE A 210 14.99 -8.85 14.71
C ILE A 210 14.45 -7.61 13.97
N THR A 211 14.47 -6.45 14.61
CA THR A 211 14.14 -5.18 13.94
C THR A 211 15.12 -4.87 12.82
N TYR A 212 16.42 -5.14 13.00
CA TYR A 212 17.44 -5.01 11.97
C TYR A 212 17.21 -5.97 10.79
N ILE A 213 16.86 -7.24 11.06
CA ILE A 213 16.48 -8.19 9.99
C ILE A 213 15.28 -7.66 9.19
N ASP A 214 14.22 -7.21 9.87
CA ASP A 214 13.03 -6.66 9.21
C ASP A 214 13.38 -5.40 8.39
N LEU A 215 14.21 -4.51 8.94
CA LEU A 215 14.65 -3.27 8.29
C LEU A 215 15.38 -3.56 6.99
N MET A 216 16.40 -4.43 7.05
CA MET A 216 17.22 -4.76 5.91
C MET A 216 16.41 -5.46 4.83
N ASN A 217 15.59 -6.44 5.20
CA ASN A 217 14.69 -7.13 4.27
C ASN A 217 13.71 -6.18 3.59
N ASN A 218 13.05 -5.30 4.34
CA ASN A 218 12.12 -4.32 3.79
C ASN A 218 12.81 -3.33 2.85
N MET A 219 14.01 -2.89 3.21
CA MET A 219 14.84 -2.02 2.37
C MET A 219 15.22 -2.73 1.06
N GLY A 220 15.63 -4.00 1.10
CA GLY A 220 15.99 -4.75 -0.11
C GLY A 220 14.85 -4.95 -1.10
N HIS A 221 13.61 -4.96 -0.62
CA HIS A 221 12.42 -5.29 -1.40
C HIS A 221 11.52 -4.07 -1.69
N CYS A 222 11.95 -2.85 -1.38
CA CYS A 222 11.11 -1.66 -1.51
C CYS A 222 10.96 -1.11 -2.95
N ASN A 223 11.65 -1.67 -3.94
CA ASN A 223 11.59 -1.26 -5.36
C ASN A 223 11.95 0.22 -5.66
N PHE A 224 12.59 0.93 -4.74
CA PHE A 224 13.22 2.22 -5.02
C PHE A 224 14.61 2.29 -4.39
N GLU A 225 15.54 2.96 -5.07
CA GLU A 225 16.89 3.14 -4.56
C GLU A 225 16.94 4.35 -3.60
N LEU A 226 17.32 4.10 -2.34
CA LEU A 226 17.40 5.12 -1.31
C LEU A 226 18.80 5.34 -0.75
N ILE A 227 19.76 4.47 -1.09
CA ILE A 227 21.12 4.56 -0.58
C ILE A 227 21.89 5.57 -1.44
N PRO A 228 22.32 6.72 -0.88
CA PRO A 228 22.97 7.76 -1.67
C PRO A 228 24.45 7.44 -1.95
N LYS A 229 24.99 7.91 -3.09
CA LYS A 229 26.39 7.66 -3.52
C LYS A 229 27.43 8.07 -2.47
N TRP A 230 27.14 9.12 -1.68
CA TRP A 230 28.06 9.61 -0.66
C TRP A 230 28.31 8.59 0.46
N ALA A 231 27.36 7.69 0.74
CA ALA A 231 27.53 6.67 1.79
C ALA A 231 28.71 5.74 1.47
N PHE A 232 28.80 5.29 0.22
CA PHE A 232 29.92 4.48 -0.28
C PHE A 232 31.19 5.29 -0.54
N SER A 233 31.09 6.61 -0.71
CA SER A 233 32.26 7.48 -0.84
C SER A 233 32.93 7.73 0.51
N ILE A 234 32.15 7.93 1.58
CA ILE A 234 32.66 8.14 2.95
C ILE A 234 33.21 6.86 3.54
N PHE A 235 32.51 5.73 3.34
CA PHE A 235 32.96 4.43 3.83
C PHE A 235 32.86 3.36 2.72
N PRO A 236 33.86 3.29 1.82
CA PRO A 236 33.88 2.33 0.71
C PRO A 236 33.62 0.86 1.07
N PRO A 237 34.10 0.34 2.23
CA PRO A 237 33.80 -1.04 2.63
C PRO A 237 32.31 -1.33 2.78
N LEU A 238 31.46 -0.32 3.01
CA LEU A 238 30.01 -0.50 3.17
C LEU A 238 29.37 -1.21 1.97
N LYS A 239 29.89 -1.01 0.75
CA LYS A 239 29.42 -1.68 -0.48
C LYS A 239 29.43 -3.21 -0.36
N TYR A 240 30.32 -3.76 0.47
CA TYR A 240 30.43 -5.20 0.70
C TYR A 240 29.67 -5.67 1.94
N LEU A 241 29.47 -4.77 2.91
CA LEU A 241 28.84 -5.08 4.20
C LEU A 241 27.33 -4.84 4.21
N MET A 242 26.78 -4.19 3.18
CA MET A 242 25.38 -3.85 3.08
C MET A 242 24.96 -3.78 1.61
N TYR A 243 23.94 -4.55 1.21
CA TYR A 243 23.37 -4.43 -0.12
C TYR A 243 22.59 -3.12 -0.28
N THR A 244 22.29 -2.78 -1.53
CA THR A 244 21.28 -1.78 -1.86
C THR A 244 19.97 -2.45 -2.31
N PRO A 245 18.84 -1.74 -2.28
CA PRO A 245 17.59 -2.21 -2.89
C PRO A 245 17.78 -2.61 -4.36
N SER A 246 18.57 -1.86 -5.13
CA SER A 246 18.89 -2.22 -6.53
C SER A 246 19.66 -3.53 -6.67
N PHE A 247 20.60 -3.82 -5.76
CA PHE A 247 21.35 -5.08 -5.75
C PHE A 247 20.42 -6.28 -5.56
N HIS A 248 19.52 -6.21 -4.57
CA HIS A 248 18.58 -7.30 -4.28
C HIS A 248 17.45 -7.40 -5.32
N SER A 249 16.95 -6.27 -5.83
CA SER A 249 15.95 -6.29 -6.91
C SER A 249 16.48 -6.97 -8.20
N LEU A 250 17.78 -6.84 -8.47
CA LEU A 250 18.42 -7.54 -9.58
C LEU A 250 18.39 -9.07 -9.41
N HIS A 251 18.48 -9.56 -8.16
CA HIS A 251 18.29 -10.97 -7.84
C HIS A 251 16.89 -11.47 -8.27
N HIS A 252 15.84 -10.71 -7.97
CA HIS A 252 14.45 -11.03 -8.36
C HIS A 252 14.16 -10.96 -9.87
N THR A 253 15.06 -10.34 -10.65
CA THR A 253 14.87 -10.21 -12.11
C THR A 253 15.78 -11.13 -12.91
N GLN A 254 16.97 -11.46 -12.41
CA GLN A 254 17.93 -12.35 -13.08
C GLN A 254 17.97 -13.78 -12.50
N PHE A 255 17.51 -13.96 -11.25
CA PHE A 255 17.42 -15.22 -10.49
C PHE A 255 18.72 -15.98 -10.23
N ARG A 256 19.81 -15.70 -10.95
CA ARG A 256 21.05 -16.50 -10.92
C ARG A 256 22.29 -15.75 -10.43
N THR A 257 22.08 -14.59 -9.83
CA THR A 257 23.11 -13.67 -9.36
C THR A 257 22.66 -13.07 -8.03
N ASN A 258 23.59 -12.47 -7.27
CA ASN A 258 23.30 -11.72 -6.05
C ASN A 258 22.56 -12.56 -4.97
N TYR A 259 23.20 -13.61 -4.46
CA TYR A 259 22.61 -14.55 -3.48
C TYR A 259 22.80 -14.15 -2.01
N SER A 260 23.65 -13.18 -1.71
CA SER A 260 23.93 -12.73 -0.35
C SER A 260 22.67 -12.32 0.41
N LEU A 261 22.69 -12.50 1.75
CA LEU A 261 21.62 -12.01 2.62
C LEU A 261 21.65 -10.49 2.68
N PHE A 262 22.56 -9.88 3.43
CA PHE A 262 22.70 -8.42 3.49
C PHE A 262 24.10 -7.96 3.12
N MET A 263 25.09 -8.85 3.11
CA MET A 263 26.48 -8.52 2.82
C MET A 263 26.88 -9.03 1.42
N PRO A 264 26.90 -8.17 0.37
CA PRO A 264 27.38 -8.55 -0.96
C PRO A 264 28.77 -9.19 -0.97
N PHE A 265 29.57 -9.00 0.09
CA PHE A 265 30.85 -9.65 0.33
C PHE A 265 30.92 -11.12 -0.16
N TYR A 266 29.92 -11.95 0.15
CA TYR A 266 29.93 -13.36 -0.25
C TYR A 266 29.71 -13.56 -1.76
N ASP A 267 28.90 -12.74 -2.42
CA ASP A 267 28.77 -12.75 -3.88
C ASP A 267 30.07 -12.31 -4.58
N TYR A 268 30.79 -11.34 -4.01
CA TYR A 268 32.10 -10.92 -4.53
C TYR A 268 33.14 -12.04 -4.41
N ILE A 269 33.20 -12.72 -3.27
CA ILE A 269 34.14 -13.84 -3.05
C ILE A 269 33.87 -14.99 -4.04
N HIS A 270 32.60 -15.33 -4.25
CA HIS A 270 32.23 -16.50 -5.05
C HIS A 270 31.93 -16.18 -6.51
N GLY A 271 32.06 -14.91 -6.93
CA GLY A 271 31.89 -14.49 -8.32
C GLY A 271 30.45 -14.59 -8.83
N THR A 272 29.45 -14.41 -7.96
CA THR A 272 28.02 -14.47 -8.28
C THR A 272 27.34 -13.11 -8.35
N MET A 273 28.11 -12.03 -8.23
CA MET A 273 27.62 -10.65 -8.38
C MET A 273 27.28 -10.35 -9.85
N ASP A 274 26.12 -9.75 -10.09
CA ASP A 274 25.66 -9.39 -11.43
C ASP A 274 26.44 -8.21 -12.03
N LYS A 275 26.91 -8.35 -13.27
CA LYS A 275 27.72 -7.32 -13.94
C LYS A 275 27.02 -5.96 -14.08
N THR A 276 25.69 -5.93 -14.01
CA THR A 276 24.89 -4.72 -14.15
C THR A 276 24.56 -4.04 -12.83
N THR A 277 24.96 -4.61 -11.67
CA THR A 277 24.68 -4.07 -10.33
C THR A 277 25.00 -2.58 -10.20
N ASP A 278 26.22 -2.16 -10.56
CA ASP A 278 26.64 -0.75 -10.42
C ASP A 278 25.85 0.16 -11.37
N ALA A 279 25.64 -0.29 -12.62
CA ALA A 279 24.88 0.49 -13.60
C ALA A 279 23.42 0.69 -13.19
N LEU A 280 22.78 -0.35 -12.64
CA LEU A 280 21.40 -0.29 -12.15
C LEU A 280 21.27 0.64 -10.94
N TYR A 281 22.22 0.58 -10.00
CA TYR A 281 22.26 1.47 -8.84
C TYR A 281 22.33 2.94 -9.26
N GLU A 282 23.29 3.27 -10.13
CA GLU A 282 23.51 4.64 -10.61
C GLU A 282 22.31 5.16 -11.42
N THR A 283 21.81 4.35 -12.36
CA THR A 283 20.64 4.71 -13.19
C THR A 283 19.38 4.89 -12.35
N SER A 284 19.20 4.05 -11.32
CA SER A 284 18.07 4.19 -10.40
C SER A 284 18.17 5.53 -9.66
N LEU A 285 19.33 5.89 -9.11
CA LEU A 285 19.49 7.16 -8.40
C LEU A 285 19.22 8.41 -9.26
N GLU A 286 19.54 8.34 -10.54
CA GLU A 286 19.37 9.45 -11.49
C GLU A 286 17.95 9.53 -12.08
N ARG A 287 17.14 8.48 -11.87
CA ARG A 287 15.78 8.39 -12.37
C ARG A 287 14.89 9.47 -11.77
N GLN A 288 14.44 10.36 -12.66
CA GLN A 288 13.50 11.44 -12.34
C GLN A 288 12.08 10.90 -12.11
N GLU A 289 11.22 11.77 -11.59
CA GLU A 289 9.80 11.49 -11.41
C GLU A 289 9.13 11.11 -12.74
N ASP A 290 8.11 10.25 -12.65
CA ASP A 290 7.38 9.81 -13.85
C ASP A 290 6.58 10.96 -14.46
N SER A 291 6.61 11.08 -15.78
CA SER A 291 5.69 11.91 -16.56
C SER A 291 4.41 11.10 -16.88
N PRO A 292 3.24 11.43 -16.28
CA PRO A 292 1.98 10.75 -16.56
C PRO A 292 1.35 11.26 -17.86
N ASP A 293 0.63 10.40 -18.59
CA ASP A 293 -0.21 10.82 -19.72
C ASP A 293 -1.56 11.38 -19.23
N VAL A 294 -2.09 10.81 -18.15
CA VAL A 294 -3.39 11.17 -17.58
C VAL A 294 -3.29 11.25 -16.06
N VAL A 295 -3.83 12.33 -15.49
CA VAL A 295 -3.95 12.54 -14.05
C VAL A 295 -5.41 12.53 -13.63
N HIS A 296 -5.76 11.70 -12.65
CA HIS A 296 -7.06 11.75 -11.98
C HIS A 296 -6.93 12.44 -10.63
N LEU A 297 -7.48 13.64 -10.51
CA LEU A 297 -7.41 14.43 -9.29
C LEU A 297 -8.63 14.18 -8.40
N THR A 298 -8.44 13.45 -7.31
CA THR A 298 -9.45 13.12 -6.32
C THR A 298 -9.23 13.86 -5.00
N HIS A 299 -10.05 13.60 -4.00
CA HIS A 299 -9.89 14.08 -2.63
C HIS A 299 -10.40 13.03 -1.63
N LEU A 300 -10.11 13.24 -0.34
CA LEU A 300 -10.60 12.36 0.72
C LEU A 300 -12.11 12.60 0.91
N THR A 301 -12.91 11.57 1.09
CA THR A 301 -14.37 11.73 1.25
C THR A 301 -14.73 11.90 2.72
N THR A 302 -14.51 10.85 3.51
CA THR A 302 -14.71 10.82 4.97
C THR A 302 -13.38 10.65 5.71
N PRO A 303 -13.31 10.88 7.03
CA PRO A 303 -12.10 10.65 7.82
C PRO A 303 -11.49 9.25 7.60
N GLU A 304 -12.33 8.22 7.42
CA GLU A 304 -11.92 6.83 7.21
C GLU A 304 -11.41 6.53 5.80
N SER A 305 -11.67 7.39 4.81
CA SER A 305 -11.26 7.17 3.42
C SER A 305 -9.75 7.01 3.24
N ILE A 306 -8.95 7.52 4.18
CA ILE A 306 -7.48 7.35 4.21
C ILE A 306 -7.06 5.87 4.26
N PHE A 307 -7.87 5.00 4.87
CA PHE A 307 -7.57 3.58 4.99
C PHE A 307 -7.83 2.82 3.70
N HIS A 308 -8.63 3.39 2.80
CA HIS A 308 -8.97 2.83 1.49
C HIS A 308 -8.02 3.30 0.38
N LEU A 309 -7.02 4.13 0.70
CA LEU A 309 -5.95 4.47 -0.23
C LEU A 309 -5.01 3.28 -0.41
N GLN A 310 -4.52 3.03 -1.63
CA GLN A 310 -3.60 1.93 -1.90
C GLN A 310 -2.26 2.04 -1.13
N VAL A 311 -1.85 3.26 -0.80
CA VAL A 311 -0.68 3.55 0.06
C VAL A 311 -0.90 3.04 1.49
N GLY A 312 -2.15 2.90 1.93
CA GLY A 312 -2.52 2.37 3.24
C GLY A 312 -2.56 0.85 3.27
N PHE A 313 -3.67 0.30 3.76
CA PHE A 313 -3.84 -1.15 3.93
C PHE A 313 -4.53 -1.75 2.70
N ALA A 314 -3.86 -2.68 2.01
CA ALA A 314 -4.43 -3.36 0.85
C ALA A 314 -5.78 -4.04 1.16
N SER A 315 -5.94 -4.57 2.38
CA SER A 315 -7.16 -5.24 2.83
C SER A 315 -8.36 -4.31 2.99
N PHE A 316 -8.14 -3.04 3.35
CA PHE A 316 -9.19 -2.03 3.39
C PHE A 316 -9.45 -1.46 1.99
N ALA A 317 -8.38 -1.15 1.24
CA ALA A 317 -8.48 -0.63 -0.13
C ALA A 317 -9.24 -1.57 -1.10
N SER A 318 -9.21 -2.88 -0.87
CA SER A 318 -9.94 -3.86 -1.69
C SER A 318 -11.43 -3.99 -1.37
N ARG A 319 -11.92 -3.32 -0.32
CA ARG A 319 -13.32 -3.41 0.12
C ARG A 319 -14.03 -2.08 -0.09
N PRO A 320 -15.30 -2.09 -0.55
CA PRO A 320 -16.12 -0.90 -0.55
C PRO A 320 -16.20 -0.29 0.85
N GLN A 321 -16.22 1.03 0.92
CA GLN A 321 -16.48 1.76 2.15
C GLN A 321 -17.98 1.66 2.46
N SER A 322 -18.45 0.51 2.94
CA SER A 322 -19.90 0.25 3.08
C SER A 322 -20.31 -0.33 4.44
N SER A 323 -19.49 -0.21 5.48
CA SER A 323 -19.86 -0.71 6.81
C SER A 323 -19.12 0.03 7.92
N SER A 324 -19.85 0.48 8.95
CA SER A 324 -19.27 0.83 10.25
C SER A 324 -18.77 -0.45 10.89
N ILE A 325 -17.52 -0.81 10.58
CA ILE A 325 -16.89 -1.96 11.20
C ILE A 325 -16.53 -1.53 12.61
N TRP A 326 -17.03 -2.27 13.61
CA TRP A 326 -16.91 -1.88 15.01
C TRP A 326 -15.48 -1.51 15.39
N TYR A 327 -14.44 -2.25 14.96
CA TYR A 327 -13.07 -1.94 15.37
C TYR A 327 -12.48 -0.68 14.73
N MET A 328 -13.15 -0.02 13.78
CA MET A 328 -12.66 1.24 13.18
C MET A 328 -12.55 2.37 14.20
N TRP A 329 -13.28 2.33 15.32
CA TRP A 329 -13.07 3.30 16.40
C TRP A 329 -11.66 3.20 17.00
N LEU A 330 -11.00 2.04 16.95
CA LEU A 330 -9.61 1.88 17.38
C LEU A 330 -8.62 2.59 16.44
N MET A 331 -9.03 2.85 15.19
CA MET A 331 -8.22 3.55 14.20
C MET A 331 -8.32 5.07 14.33
N TRP A 332 -9.20 5.58 15.20
CA TRP A 332 -9.42 7.01 15.41
C TRP A 332 -8.14 7.81 15.71
N PRO A 333 -7.17 7.34 16.52
CA PRO A 333 -5.91 8.06 16.71
C PRO A 333 -5.13 8.27 15.41
N ILE A 334 -5.14 7.28 14.51
CA ILE A 334 -4.49 7.37 13.19
C ILE A 334 -5.27 8.35 12.30
N THR A 335 -6.61 8.28 12.33
CA THR A 335 -7.47 9.22 11.62
C THR A 335 -7.22 10.66 12.05
N CYS A 336 -7.22 10.95 13.36
CA CYS A 336 -6.92 12.29 13.89
C CYS A 336 -5.54 12.78 13.46
N TRP A 337 -4.53 11.91 13.59
CA TRP A 337 -3.17 12.24 13.17
C TRP A 337 -3.11 12.57 11.67
N SER A 338 -3.76 11.76 10.83
CA SER A 338 -3.85 12.02 9.39
C SER A 338 -4.59 13.33 9.09
N MET A 339 -5.67 13.65 9.81
CA MET A 339 -6.38 14.92 9.63
C MET A 339 -5.50 16.11 9.98
N MET A 340 -4.74 16.02 11.08
CA MET A 340 -3.77 17.05 11.47
C MET A 340 -2.65 17.19 10.43
N LEU A 341 -2.08 16.08 9.98
CA LEU A 341 -1.07 16.09 8.91
C LEU A 341 -1.62 16.69 7.63
N ASN A 342 -2.81 16.31 7.20
CA ASN A 342 -3.47 16.85 6.01
C ASN A 342 -3.79 18.35 6.15
N PHE A 343 -4.04 18.84 7.36
CA PHE A 343 -4.21 20.26 7.59
C PHE A 343 -2.89 21.04 7.44
N ILE A 344 -1.78 20.45 7.90
CA ILE A 344 -0.43 21.05 7.82
C ILE A 344 0.17 20.91 6.42
N TYR A 345 0.08 19.73 5.81
CA TYR A 345 0.49 19.45 4.44
C TYR A 345 -0.56 20.01 3.48
N GLY A 346 -0.21 21.10 2.81
CA GLY A 346 -1.06 21.76 1.83
C GLY A 346 -0.75 21.39 0.39
N GLY A 347 -0.24 20.19 0.09
CA GLY A 347 0.12 19.79 -1.28
C GLY A 347 -0.63 18.55 -1.73
N THR A 348 -0.88 18.43 -3.03
CA THR A 348 -1.36 17.17 -3.62
C THR A 348 -0.32 16.07 -3.47
N PHE A 349 -0.78 14.83 -3.34
CA PHE A 349 0.10 13.68 -3.30
C PHE A 349 -0.40 12.55 -4.21
N ILE A 350 0.55 11.82 -4.79
CA ILE A 350 0.28 10.70 -5.68
C ILE A 350 -0.14 9.50 -4.82
N VAL A 351 -1.34 8.98 -5.09
CA VAL A 351 -1.92 7.82 -4.39
C VAL A 351 -1.56 6.53 -5.09
N GLU A 352 -1.65 6.52 -6.41
CA GLU A 352 -1.47 5.33 -7.23
C GLU A 352 -0.99 5.69 -8.63
N ARG A 353 -0.34 4.71 -9.25
CA ARG A 353 0.09 4.76 -10.65
C ARG A 353 -0.34 3.46 -11.30
N ASN A 354 -0.97 3.59 -12.46
CA ASN A 354 -1.39 2.47 -13.28
C ASN A 354 -0.83 2.60 -14.70
N LEU A 355 -0.40 1.49 -15.28
CA LEU A 355 0.03 1.43 -16.67
C LEU A 355 -0.99 0.63 -17.47
N PHE A 356 -1.67 1.29 -18.40
CA PHE A 356 -2.64 0.65 -19.30
C PHE A 356 -2.10 0.68 -20.72
N ASN A 357 -1.51 -0.44 -21.17
CA ASN A 357 -0.76 -0.53 -22.43
C ASN A 357 0.36 0.52 -22.51
N LYS A 358 0.14 1.58 -23.29
CA LYS A 358 1.09 2.70 -23.47
C LYS A 358 0.72 3.94 -22.67
N LEU A 359 -0.41 3.93 -21.95
CA LEU A 359 -0.91 5.06 -21.19
C LEU A 359 -0.46 4.96 -19.73
N LYS A 360 0.23 5.99 -19.26
CA LYS A 360 0.61 6.16 -17.86
C LYS A 360 -0.47 6.98 -17.14
N LEU A 361 -1.15 6.35 -16.20
CA LEU A 361 -2.19 6.96 -15.40
C LEU A 361 -1.68 7.16 -13.97
N GLN A 362 -1.96 8.31 -13.39
CA GLN A 362 -1.75 8.56 -11.96
C GLN A 362 -3.03 9.10 -11.33
N SER A 363 -3.31 8.67 -10.11
CA SER A 363 -4.36 9.30 -9.29
C SER A 363 -3.71 10.10 -8.18
N TRP A 364 -4.06 11.37 -8.11
CA TRP A 364 -3.55 12.32 -7.13
C TRP A 364 -4.67 12.67 -6.17
N ALA A 365 -4.37 12.80 -4.88
CA ALA A 365 -5.33 13.21 -3.87
C ALA A 365 -4.98 14.58 -3.30
N ILE A 366 -6.00 15.43 -3.22
CA ILE A 366 -5.96 16.62 -2.39
C ILE A 366 -6.20 16.19 -0.93
N PRO A 367 -5.36 16.61 0.04
CA PRO A 367 -5.52 16.27 1.46
C PRO A 367 -6.66 17.07 2.12
N ARG A 368 -7.85 17.03 1.53
CA ARG A 368 -9.07 17.68 2.01
C ARG A 368 -10.23 16.68 1.97
N TYR A 369 -11.03 16.68 3.03
CA TYR A 369 -12.23 15.85 3.19
C TYR A 369 -13.45 16.57 2.62
N SER A 370 -14.50 15.82 2.26
CA SER A 370 -15.76 16.39 1.72
C SER A 370 -16.34 17.50 2.63
N LEU A 371 -16.19 17.38 3.94
CA LEU A 371 -16.63 18.40 4.90
C LEU A 371 -16.02 19.77 4.60
N GLN A 372 -14.74 19.83 4.20
CA GLN A 372 -14.07 21.09 3.88
C GLN A 372 -14.54 21.69 2.55
N TYR A 373 -14.96 20.87 1.58
CA TYR A 373 -15.55 21.36 0.33
C TYR A 373 -16.91 22.03 0.56
N SER A 374 -17.67 21.58 1.55
CA SER A 374 -18.94 22.19 1.94
C SER A 374 -18.79 23.56 2.61
N LEU A 375 -17.59 23.91 3.08
CA LEU A 375 -17.30 25.18 3.73
C LEU A 375 -16.92 26.23 2.69
N LYS A 376 -17.84 27.16 2.37
CA LYS A 376 -17.64 28.18 1.32
C LYS A 376 -16.33 28.98 1.46
N TRP A 377 -15.90 29.27 2.68
CA TRP A 377 -14.66 30.03 2.94
C TRP A 377 -13.37 29.26 2.60
N GLN A 378 -13.43 27.94 2.48
CA GLN A 378 -12.31 27.09 2.05
C GLN A 378 -12.19 27.00 0.52
N GLY A 379 -13.20 27.48 -0.24
CA GLY A 379 -13.26 27.31 -1.70
C GLY A 379 -12.05 27.89 -2.44
N GLU A 380 -11.54 29.05 -2.01
CA GLU A 380 -10.35 29.67 -2.60
C GLU A 380 -9.09 28.84 -2.35
N ALA A 381 -8.90 28.35 -1.12
CA ALA A 381 -7.76 27.49 -0.78
C ALA A 381 -7.80 26.18 -1.55
N ILE A 382 -8.97 25.54 -1.66
CA ILE A 382 -9.16 24.31 -2.43
C ILE A 382 -8.90 24.55 -3.92
N ASN A 383 -9.41 25.64 -4.49
CA ASN A 383 -9.12 25.99 -5.88
C ASN A 383 -7.63 26.25 -6.11
N GLY A 384 -6.91 26.83 -5.14
CA GLY A 384 -5.46 26.96 -5.20
C GLY A 384 -4.76 25.60 -5.32
N LEU A 385 -5.17 24.60 -4.53
CA LEU A 385 -4.63 23.23 -4.60
C LEU A 385 -4.94 22.54 -5.94
N ILE A 386 -6.16 22.73 -6.46
CA ILE A 386 -6.56 22.19 -7.77
C ILE A 386 -5.73 22.84 -8.88
N GLU A 387 -5.54 24.16 -8.81
CA GLU A 387 -4.77 24.93 -9.77
C GLU A 387 -3.28 24.52 -9.76
N GLU A 388 -2.68 24.38 -8.59
CA GLU A 388 -1.31 23.89 -8.42
C GLU A 388 -1.14 22.50 -9.03
N ALA A 389 -2.07 21.57 -8.75
CA ALA A 389 -2.05 20.23 -9.32
C ALA A 389 -2.19 20.22 -10.86
N ILE A 390 -2.98 21.14 -11.42
CA ILE A 390 -3.09 21.30 -12.89
C ILE A 390 -1.77 21.76 -13.49
N LEU A 391 -1.12 22.74 -12.86
CA LEU A 391 0.17 23.27 -13.33
C LEU A 391 1.30 22.24 -13.17
N GLU A 392 1.30 21.47 -12.09
CA GLU A 392 2.24 20.36 -11.88
C GLU A 392 2.03 19.26 -12.93
N ALA A 393 0.78 18.89 -13.23
CA ALA A 393 0.48 17.93 -14.28
C ALA A 393 0.90 18.42 -15.68
N GLU A 394 0.66 19.70 -16.01
CA GLU A 394 1.12 20.32 -17.26
C GLU A 394 2.65 20.30 -17.36
N ALA A 395 3.36 20.69 -16.31
CA ALA A 395 4.81 20.66 -16.26
C ALA A 395 5.36 19.23 -16.39
N GLY A 396 4.63 18.25 -15.83
CA GLY A 396 4.89 16.82 -15.98
C GLY A 396 4.52 16.26 -17.36
N GLY A 397 3.95 17.05 -18.28
CA GLY A 397 3.60 16.63 -19.63
C GLY A 397 2.30 15.82 -19.75
N ALA A 398 1.41 15.92 -18.76
CA ALA A 398 0.10 15.28 -18.82
C ALA A 398 -0.71 15.80 -20.01
N LYS A 399 -1.45 14.91 -20.67
CA LYS A 399 -2.32 15.29 -21.79
C LYS A 399 -3.74 15.59 -21.31
N VAL A 400 -4.16 14.93 -20.24
CA VAL A 400 -5.50 15.05 -19.67
C VAL A 400 -5.40 15.06 -18.15
N LEU A 401 -6.10 16.00 -17.52
CA LEU A 401 -6.38 15.96 -16.10
C LEU A 401 -7.89 15.89 -15.88
N SER A 402 -8.33 14.86 -15.17
CA SER A 402 -9.74 14.72 -14.80
C SER A 402 -9.98 15.19 -13.36
N LEU A 403 -10.97 16.06 -13.16
CA LEU A 403 -11.43 16.50 -11.85
C LEU A 403 -12.42 15.49 -11.29
N GLY A 404 -11.98 14.71 -10.30
CA GLY A 404 -12.79 13.71 -9.60
C GLY A 404 -13.58 14.30 -8.43
N LEU A 405 -14.69 13.64 -8.09
CA LEU A 405 -15.52 13.98 -6.92
C LEU A 405 -15.90 15.47 -6.88
N LEU A 406 -15.75 16.15 -5.75
CA LEU A 406 -16.13 17.56 -5.56
C LEU A 406 -15.16 18.55 -6.20
N ASN A 407 -14.01 18.10 -6.74
CA ASN A 407 -13.07 18.97 -7.45
C ASN A 407 -13.67 19.58 -8.72
N GLN A 408 -14.72 18.96 -9.28
CA GLN A 408 -15.43 19.45 -10.46
C GLN A 408 -16.61 20.38 -10.13
N GLY A 409 -16.80 20.78 -8.87
CA GLY A 409 -18.00 21.50 -8.44
C GLY A 409 -18.31 22.75 -9.27
N GLU A 410 -19.55 22.87 -9.75
CA GLU A 410 -19.99 24.02 -10.55
C GLU A 410 -19.88 25.34 -9.75
N GLU A 411 -20.34 25.35 -8.50
CA GLU A 411 -20.20 26.50 -7.59
C GLU A 411 -18.74 26.77 -7.19
N LEU A 412 -17.88 25.74 -7.21
CA LEU A 412 -16.49 25.83 -6.78
C LEU A 412 -15.62 26.48 -7.86
N ASN A 413 -15.67 25.98 -9.10
CA ASN A 413 -14.79 26.41 -10.19
C ASN A 413 -15.43 26.33 -11.59
N ARG A 414 -16.76 26.25 -11.67
CA ARG A 414 -17.51 26.15 -12.92
C ARG A 414 -17.09 24.92 -13.75
N ASN A 415 -16.95 23.77 -13.09
CA ASN A 415 -16.55 22.50 -13.70
C ASN A 415 -15.18 22.59 -14.42
N GLY A 416 -14.22 23.28 -13.81
CA GLY A 416 -12.87 23.49 -14.32
C GLY A 416 -12.70 24.66 -15.30
N ALA A 417 -13.79 25.30 -15.75
CA ALA A 417 -13.71 26.45 -16.68
C ALA A 417 -12.88 27.62 -16.10
N LEU A 418 -12.92 27.81 -14.78
CA LEU A 418 -12.08 28.80 -14.08
C LEU A 418 -10.60 28.67 -14.43
N PHE A 419 -10.05 27.45 -14.47
CA PHE A 419 -8.63 27.24 -14.68
C PHE A 419 -8.23 27.40 -16.15
N ILE A 420 -9.13 27.05 -17.08
CA ILE A 420 -8.94 27.28 -18.52
C ILE A 420 -8.89 28.78 -18.81
N GLU A 421 -9.76 29.58 -18.18
CA GLU A 421 -9.76 31.03 -18.33
C GLU A 421 -8.50 31.69 -17.74
N ARG A 422 -8.03 31.20 -16.57
CA ARG A 422 -6.81 31.71 -15.93
C ARG A 422 -5.54 31.35 -16.71
N HIS A 423 -5.50 30.18 -17.34
CA HIS A 423 -4.34 29.65 -18.04
C HIS A 423 -4.67 29.30 -19.50
N PRO A 424 -4.89 30.30 -20.38
CA PRO A 424 -5.32 30.07 -21.76
C PRO A 424 -4.30 29.35 -22.64
N LYS A 425 -3.07 29.15 -22.15
CA LYS A 425 -1.97 28.46 -22.83
C LYS A 425 -1.81 26.99 -22.40
N LEU A 426 -2.66 26.48 -21.50
CA LEU A 426 -2.61 25.08 -21.08
C LEU A 426 -2.73 24.14 -22.28
N THR A 427 -1.84 23.16 -22.36
CA THR A 427 -1.91 22.09 -23.35
C THR A 427 -2.65 20.86 -22.80
N THR A 428 -2.60 20.66 -21.49
CA THR A 428 -3.35 19.65 -20.75
C THR A 428 -4.84 19.94 -20.85
N LYS A 429 -5.61 18.94 -21.26
CA LYS A 429 -7.08 19.03 -21.31
C LYS A 429 -7.66 18.76 -19.92
N ILE A 430 -8.35 19.75 -19.38
CA ILE A 430 -9.12 19.59 -18.13
C ILE A 430 -10.48 19.01 -18.46
N VAL A 431 -10.87 17.92 -17.79
CA VAL A 431 -12.16 17.26 -17.97
C VAL A 431 -12.84 17.02 -16.63
N ASP A 432 -14.17 17.12 -16.58
CA ASP A 432 -14.98 16.82 -15.39
C ASP A 432 -15.55 15.39 -15.40
N GLY A 433 -15.44 14.67 -16.53
CA GLY A 433 -15.99 13.32 -16.67
C GLY A 433 -17.51 13.25 -16.87
N SER A 434 -18.21 14.39 -16.93
CA SER A 434 -19.68 14.45 -17.07
C SER A 434 -20.17 13.72 -18.33
N CYS A 435 -19.48 13.86 -19.47
CA CYS A 435 -19.88 13.19 -20.71
C CYS A 435 -19.83 11.67 -20.62
N LEU A 436 -18.82 11.11 -19.94
CA LEU A 436 -18.71 9.66 -19.73
C LEU A 436 -19.85 9.18 -18.82
N ALA A 437 -20.14 9.90 -17.73
CA ALA A 437 -21.27 9.59 -16.85
C ALA A 437 -22.61 9.56 -17.60
N VAL A 438 -22.88 10.57 -18.43
CA VAL A 438 -24.07 10.62 -19.31
C VAL A 438 -24.11 9.40 -20.23
N ALA A 439 -23.00 9.09 -20.91
CA ALA A 439 -22.94 7.96 -21.84
C ALA A 439 -23.20 6.60 -21.15
N VAL A 440 -22.65 6.39 -19.95
CA VAL A 440 -22.87 5.17 -19.17
C VAL A 440 -24.34 5.03 -18.77
N VAL A 441 -24.96 6.11 -18.28
CA VAL A 441 -26.39 6.08 -17.92
C VAL A 441 -27.25 5.76 -19.15
N LEU A 442 -27.02 6.43 -20.28
CA LEU A 442 -27.77 6.18 -21.52
C LEU A 442 -27.60 4.74 -22.02
N ASN A 443 -26.38 4.19 -21.95
CA ASN A 443 -26.10 2.82 -22.36
C ASN A 443 -26.70 1.76 -21.41
N SER A 444 -26.99 2.14 -20.17
CA SER A 444 -27.59 1.25 -19.17
C SER A 444 -29.11 1.12 -19.32
N ILE A 445 -29.73 1.96 -20.15
CA ILE A 445 -31.18 1.94 -20.39
C ILE A 445 -31.54 0.78 -21.33
N PRO A 446 -32.51 -0.09 -20.95
CA PRO A 446 -32.91 -1.20 -21.80
C PRO A 446 -33.38 -0.75 -23.18
N LYS A 447 -33.00 -1.51 -24.23
CA LYS A 447 -33.47 -1.26 -25.60
C LYS A 447 -34.99 -1.39 -25.66
N GLY A 448 -35.64 -0.47 -26.37
CA GLY A 448 -37.10 -0.42 -26.50
C GLY A 448 -37.82 0.35 -25.38
N THR A 449 -37.09 0.98 -24.46
CA THR A 449 -37.68 1.86 -23.45
C THR A 449 -38.28 3.10 -24.12
N THR A 450 -39.57 3.35 -23.89
CA THR A 450 -40.30 4.51 -24.44
C THR A 450 -40.53 5.62 -23.41
N GLU A 451 -40.48 5.30 -22.11
CA GLU A 451 -40.68 6.23 -21.01
C GLU A 451 -39.69 5.94 -19.87
N VAL A 452 -39.11 6.98 -19.29
CA VAL A 452 -38.20 6.92 -18.14
C VAL A 452 -38.62 7.91 -17.08
N LEU A 453 -38.69 7.48 -15.83
CA LEU A 453 -38.91 8.37 -14.69
C LEU A 453 -37.58 8.94 -14.20
N PHE A 454 -37.42 10.26 -14.23
CA PHE A 454 -36.25 10.94 -13.67
C PHE A 454 -36.51 11.35 -12.22
N ARG A 455 -35.57 11.04 -11.32
CA ARG A 455 -35.53 11.50 -9.94
C ARG A 455 -34.11 11.93 -9.57
N GLY A 456 -33.98 13.03 -8.84
CA GLY A 456 -32.69 13.48 -8.33
C GLY A 456 -32.46 14.98 -8.48
N ALA A 457 -31.29 15.44 -8.05
CA ALA A 457 -30.90 16.84 -8.18
C ALA A 457 -30.69 17.24 -9.65
N LEU A 458 -31.15 18.44 -10.02
CA LEU A 458 -31.02 19.00 -11.36
C LEU A 458 -29.61 19.55 -11.60
N SER A 459 -28.68 18.66 -11.91
CA SER A 459 -27.29 19.01 -12.26
C SER A 459 -27.07 19.14 -13.77
N LYS A 460 -25.91 19.67 -14.18
CA LYS A 460 -25.44 19.64 -15.58
C LYS A 460 -25.61 18.25 -16.23
N ILE A 461 -25.27 17.19 -15.51
CA ILE A 461 -25.40 15.79 -15.96
C ILE A 461 -26.88 15.42 -16.15
N ALA A 462 -27.76 15.82 -15.22
CA ALA A 462 -29.20 15.58 -15.32
C ALA A 462 -29.77 16.17 -16.60
N HIS A 463 -29.46 17.45 -16.87
CA HIS A 463 -29.91 18.14 -18.07
C HIS A 463 -29.39 17.47 -19.35
N ALA A 464 -28.14 17.03 -19.37
CA ALA A 464 -27.55 16.33 -20.50
C ALA A 464 -28.21 14.96 -20.75
N ILE A 465 -28.48 14.17 -19.70
CA ILE A 465 -29.20 12.89 -19.81
C ILE A 465 -30.60 13.11 -20.36
N VAL A 466 -31.37 14.02 -19.75
CA VAL A 466 -32.76 14.28 -20.16
C VAL A 466 -32.82 14.76 -21.61
N SER A 467 -31.93 15.68 -22.00
CA SER A 467 -31.83 16.16 -23.39
C SER A 467 -31.54 15.02 -24.36
N ALA A 468 -30.56 14.16 -24.04
CA ALA A 468 -30.21 13.01 -24.90
C ALA A 468 -31.35 11.99 -25.03
N LEU A 469 -32.08 11.70 -23.95
CA LEU A 469 -33.25 10.81 -23.97
C LEU A 469 -34.37 11.38 -24.84
N CYS A 470 -34.68 12.67 -24.70
CA CYS A 470 -35.71 13.32 -25.50
C CYS A 470 -35.35 13.32 -27.00
N HIS A 471 -34.08 13.51 -27.35
CA HIS A 471 -33.59 13.37 -28.73
C HIS A 471 -33.72 11.94 -29.27
N GLN A 472 -33.52 10.91 -28.43
CA GLN A 472 -33.74 9.51 -28.80
C GLN A 472 -35.23 9.12 -28.90
N GLY A 473 -36.15 10.06 -28.64
CA GLY A 473 -37.59 9.78 -28.70
C GLY A 473 -38.18 9.24 -27.42
N ILE A 474 -37.40 9.13 -26.34
CA ILE A 474 -37.83 8.62 -25.05
C ILE A 474 -38.51 9.75 -24.27
N GLN A 475 -39.70 9.48 -23.73
CA GLN A 475 -40.42 10.40 -22.86
C GLN A 475 -39.81 10.39 -21.46
N VAL A 476 -39.56 11.56 -20.88
CA VAL A 476 -39.02 11.68 -19.53
C VAL A 476 -40.12 12.18 -18.59
N ALA A 477 -40.44 11.41 -17.55
CA ALA A 477 -41.44 11.76 -16.56
C ALA A 477 -40.78 12.30 -15.27
N THR A 478 -41.38 13.29 -14.62
CA THR A 478 -40.95 13.82 -13.31
C THR A 478 -42.15 13.99 -12.38
N PHE A 479 -41.95 14.01 -11.06
CA PHE A 479 -43.06 14.17 -10.10
C PHE A 479 -43.39 15.62 -9.76
N TYR A 480 -42.41 16.52 -9.86
CA TYR A 480 -42.58 17.90 -9.44
C TYR A 480 -42.68 18.84 -10.65
N GLU A 481 -43.69 19.71 -10.65
CA GLU A 481 -43.92 20.69 -11.74
C GLU A 481 -42.71 21.62 -11.91
N ASN A 482 -42.05 22.00 -10.80
CA ASN A 482 -40.84 22.82 -10.84
C ASN A 482 -39.67 22.13 -11.57
N GLU A 483 -39.53 20.82 -11.42
CA GLU A 483 -38.49 20.05 -12.13
C GLU A 483 -38.82 19.93 -13.61
N LYS A 484 -40.09 19.66 -13.93
CA LYS A 484 -40.59 19.62 -15.30
C LYS A 484 -40.32 20.95 -16.00
N LEU A 485 -40.61 22.09 -15.38
CA LEU A 485 -40.36 23.41 -15.97
C LEU A 485 -38.87 23.62 -16.28
N LYS A 486 -37.99 23.32 -15.32
CA LYS A 486 -36.54 23.48 -15.47
C LYS A 486 -35.95 22.55 -16.53
N LEU A 487 -36.41 21.30 -16.59
CA LEU A 487 -35.95 20.32 -17.58
C LEU A 487 -36.51 20.59 -18.98
N SER A 488 -37.77 21.05 -19.07
CA SER A 488 -38.42 21.38 -20.35
C SER A 488 -37.73 22.54 -21.06
N ALA A 489 -37.12 23.47 -20.32
CA ALA A 489 -36.37 24.59 -20.88
C ALA A 489 -35.18 24.15 -21.76
N THR A 490 -34.70 22.91 -21.60
CA THR A 490 -33.52 22.36 -22.29
C THR A 490 -33.81 21.18 -23.22
N SER A 491 -35.07 20.74 -23.38
CA SER A 491 -35.37 19.39 -23.95
C SER A 491 -36.54 19.28 -24.96
N GLN A 492 -36.90 20.34 -25.69
CA GLN A 492 -37.88 20.32 -26.80
C GLN A 492 -39.22 19.58 -26.49
N GLY A 493 -39.72 19.66 -25.26
CA GLY A 493 -41.13 19.37 -24.94
C GLY A 493 -41.54 17.91 -24.71
N LYS A 494 -40.60 16.96 -24.54
CA LYS A 494 -40.92 15.54 -24.20
C LYS A 494 -40.85 15.20 -22.70
N VAL A 495 -40.86 16.23 -21.84
CA VAL A 495 -40.88 16.07 -20.39
C VAL A 495 -42.30 16.19 -19.87
N VAL A 496 -42.78 15.17 -19.17
CA VAL A 496 -44.16 15.07 -18.67
C VAL A 496 -44.21 14.96 -17.15
N LEU A 497 -45.33 15.41 -16.56
CA LEU A 497 -45.59 15.20 -15.15
C LEU A 497 -46.14 13.78 -14.96
N SER A 498 -45.44 12.95 -14.20
CA SER A 498 -45.93 11.62 -13.84
C SER A 498 -47.06 11.73 -12.82
N LYS A 499 -48.21 11.15 -13.15
CA LYS A 499 -49.38 11.06 -12.26
C LYS A 499 -49.56 9.67 -11.64
N SER A 500 -48.71 8.70 -11.98
CA SER A 500 -48.78 7.30 -11.55
C SER A 500 -47.40 6.64 -11.50
N PHE A 501 -47.20 5.61 -10.67
CA PHE A 501 -45.94 4.85 -10.56
C PHE A 501 -45.79 3.74 -11.63
N THR A 502 -46.27 4.00 -12.85
CA THR A 502 -46.37 2.97 -13.91
C THR A 502 -45.09 2.81 -14.74
N GLN A 503 -44.09 3.66 -14.54
CA GLN A 503 -42.82 3.59 -15.28
C GLN A 503 -42.00 2.37 -14.84
N LYS A 504 -41.58 1.56 -15.82
CA LYS A 504 -40.76 0.36 -15.58
C LYS A 504 -39.27 0.66 -15.41
N VAL A 505 -38.83 1.84 -15.85
CA VAL A 505 -37.43 2.28 -15.80
C VAL A 505 -37.38 3.64 -15.11
N SER A 506 -36.50 3.76 -14.11
CA SER A 506 -36.25 5.03 -13.43
C SER A 506 -34.75 5.30 -13.35
N ILE A 507 -34.40 6.58 -13.51
CA ILE A 507 -33.06 7.10 -13.24
C ILE A 507 -33.14 7.80 -11.90
N ASN A 508 -32.35 7.34 -10.94
CA ASN A 508 -32.21 7.99 -9.65
C ASN A 508 -30.81 8.58 -9.54
N MET A 509 -30.71 9.90 -9.65
CA MET A 509 -29.50 10.65 -9.34
C MET A 509 -29.58 11.13 -7.89
N SER A 510 -29.35 10.21 -6.97
CA SER A 510 -28.96 10.61 -5.62
C SER A 510 -27.54 11.18 -5.69
N LEU A 511 -27.36 12.38 -5.14
CA LEU A 511 -26.06 12.73 -4.55
C LEU A 511 -25.92 11.78 -3.35
N GLU A 512 -25.47 10.55 -3.57
CA GLU A 512 -24.92 9.75 -2.48
C GLU A 512 -23.55 10.32 -2.13
N LEU A 513 -23.58 11.40 -1.37
CA LEU A 513 -22.66 11.59 -0.26
C LEU A 513 -23.58 11.66 0.96
N GLY A 514 -23.63 10.54 1.70
CA GLY A 514 -24.35 10.46 2.97
C GLY A 514 -23.87 11.49 3.99
#